data_AF-A0A1G0YPZ1-F1
#
_entry.id   AF-A0A1G0YPZ1-F1
#
_cell.length_a   1.000
_cell.length_b   1.000
_cell.length_c   1.000
_cell.angle_alpha   90.00
_cell.angle_beta   90.00
_cell.angle_gamma   90.00
#
_symmetry.space_group_name_H-M   'P 1'
#
loop_
_entity.id
_entity.type
_entity.pdbx_description
1 polymer ?
#
loop_
_entity_poly.entity_id
_entity_poly.type
_entity_poly.pdbx_seq_one_letter_code
_entity_poly.pdbx_strand_id
1 'polypeptide(L)'
;MHDCLQSTWTACPLLQMALLLAWVLLLAFFFAKTEVHIEGENGWAAALPTWRIEKHWLLDIFWGGRPMTGYHAWVFSFIFFAFHLPILMNGEWSLRLEARTIACLQFFWMTEDFLWFVINPAFGLKKFRREHVPWHKKWFWFMPVDYWTFSLITIILIYYSFFGLPI
;
A
#
# COMPACT_ATOMS: atom_id res chain seq x y z
N MET A 1 -11.47 -37.76 14.94
CA MET A 1 -11.45 -36.41 15.53
C MET A 1 -10.70 -35.45 14.60
N HIS A 2 -11.01 -35.48 13.30
CA HIS A 2 -10.26 -34.74 12.26
C HIS A 2 -11.14 -33.86 11.35
N ASP A 3 -12.47 -33.86 11.50
CA ASP A 3 -13.38 -33.24 10.52
C ASP A 3 -14.19 -32.04 11.03
N CYS A 4 -13.80 -31.40 12.14
CA CYS A 4 -14.59 -30.31 12.75
C CYS A 4 -13.85 -28.97 12.89
N LEU A 5 -12.85 -28.70 12.04
CA LEU A 5 -12.12 -27.41 12.02
C LEU A 5 -11.82 -26.84 10.61
N GLN A 6 -12.31 -27.46 9.53
CA GLN A 6 -11.84 -27.14 8.17
C GLN A 6 -12.67 -26.14 7.35
N SER A 7 -13.78 -25.58 7.81
CA SER A 7 -14.62 -24.79 6.90
C SER A 7 -15.49 -23.73 7.57
N THR A 8 -14.93 -22.55 7.83
CA THR A 8 -15.78 -21.37 8.11
C THR A 8 -15.38 -20.10 7.34
N TRP A 9 -14.14 -19.96 6.88
CA TRP A 9 -13.70 -18.72 6.21
C TRP A 9 -13.75 -18.74 4.68
N THR A 10 -13.64 -19.90 4.05
CA THR A 10 -13.63 -20.05 2.58
C THR A 10 -15.03 -20.06 1.96
N ALA A 11 -16.07 -20.31 2.76
CA ALA A 11 -17.44 -20.49 2.27
C ALA A 11 -18.10 -19.18 1.78
N CYS A 12 -17.60 -18.01 2.19
CA CYS A 12 -18.13 -16.71 1.77
C CYS A 12 -17.00 -15.80 1.26
N PRO A 13 -16.78 -15.74 -0.07
CA PRO A 13 -15.73 -14.91 -0.68
C PRO A 13 -15.79 -13.43 -0.27
N LEU A 14 -16.99 -12.89 -0.07
CA LEU A 14 -17.19 -11.50 0.36
C LEU A 14 -16.71 -11.28 1.79
N LEU A 15 -17.02 -12.19 2.72
CA LEU A 15 -16.55 -12.10 4.09
C LEU A 15 -15.03 -12.20 4.16
N GLN A 16 -14.44 -13.14 3.41
CA GLN A 16 -12.99 -13.29 3.33
C GLN A 16 -12.33 -12.01 2.77
N MET A 17 -12.89 -11.45 1.70
CA MET A 17 -12.41 -10.19 1.11
C MET A 17 -12.49 -9.04 2.13
N ALA A 18 -13.61 -8.88 2.83
CA ALA A 18 -13.80 -7.83 3.82
C ALA A 18 -12.82 -7.95 5.00
N LEU A 19 -12.65 -9.16 5.53
CA LEU A 19 -11.69 -9.42 6.62
C LEU A 19 -10.26 -9.17 6.19
N LEU A 20 -9.89 -9.59 4.97
CA LEU A 20 -8.56 -9.34 4.41
C LEU A 20 -8.31 -7.83 4.28
N LEU A 21 -9.25 -7.08 3.71
CA LEU A 21 -9.14 -5.62 3.58
C LEU A 21 -9.06 -4.93 4.94
N ALA A 22 -9.88 -5.35 5.92
CA ALA A 22 -9.83 -4.82 7.28
C ALA A 22 -8.47 -5.10 7.96
N TRP A 23 -7.89 -6.29 7.72
CA TRP A 23 -6.58 -6.65 8.22
C TRP A 23 -5.46 -5.80 7.61
N VAL A 24 -5.49 -5.61 6.29
CA VAL A 24 -4.52 -4.76 5.59
C VAL A 24 -4.65 -3.30 6.01
N LEU A 25 -5.87 -2.81 6.24
CA LEU A 25 -6.12 -1.48 6.81
C LEU A 25 -5.49 -1.32 8.19
N LEU A 26 -5.62 -2.34 9.05
CA LEU A 26 -4.99 -2.33 10.38
C LEU A 26 -3.46 -2.27 10.28
N LEU A 27 -2.86 -3.06 9.37
CA LEU A 27 -1.43 -3.01 9.10
C LEU A 27 -0.99 -1.62 8.62
N ALA A 28 -1.73 -1.04 7.66
CA ALA A 28 -1.48 0.31 7.14
C ALA A 28 -1.56 1.37 8.25
N PHE A 29 -2.52 1.25 9.17
CA PHE A 29 -2.63 2.16 10.30
C PHE A 29 -1.41 2.13 11.23
N PHE A 30 -0.93 0.94 11.59
CA PHE A 30 0.27 0.82 12.44
C PHE A 30 1.53 1.31 11.73
N PHE A 31 1.63 1.05 10.42
CA PHE A 31 2.75 1.53 9.65
C PHE A 31 2.73 3.06 9.51
N ALA A 32 1.58 3.66 9.18
CA ALA A 32 1.43 5.11 9.12
C ALA A 32 1.78 5.76 10.46
N LYS A 33 1.39 5.16 11.59
CA LYS A 33 1.82 5.63 12.91
C LYS A 33 3.35 5.61 13.05
N THR A 34 3.97 4.52 12.65
CA THR A 34 5.43 4.36 12.70
C THR A 34 6.12 5.42 11.82
N GLU A 35 5.62 5.64 10.60
CA GLU A 35 6.17 6.61 9.67
C GLU A 35 6.00 8.05 10.16
N VAL A 36 4.83 8.41 10.71
CA VAL A 36 4.61 9.72 11.33
C VAL A 36 5.60 9.99 12.46
N HIS A 37 5.96 8.99 13.27
CA HIS A 37 6.92 9.16 14.36
C HIS A 37 8.36 9.39 13.89
N ILE A 38 8.74 8.87 12.72
CA ILE A 38 10.11 9.04 12.20
C ILE A 38 10.23 10.23 11.23
N GLU A 39 9.16 10.58 10.51
CA GLU A 39 9.18 11.67 9.52
C GLU A 39 8.73 13.02 10.09
N GLY A 40 7.75 13.00 11.00
CA GLY A 40 7.17 14.21 11.60
C GLY A 40 6.66 15.21 10.55
N GLU A 41 7.07 16.46 10.67
CA GLU A 41 6.65 17.55 9.76
C GLU A 41 7.40 17.58 8.43
N ASN A 42 8.51 16.86 8.31
CA ASN A 42 9.37 16.94 7.13
C ASN A 42 8.77 16.15 5.95
N GLY A 43 8.13 15.02 6.24
CA GLY A 43 7.54 14.11 5.26
C GLY A 43 8.58 13.47 4.32
N TRP A 44 8.19 12.36 3.69
CA TRP A 44 8.94 11.74 2.59
C TRP A 44 10.43 11.51 2.92
N ALA A 45 10.68 11.07 4.16
CA ALA A 45 11.98 10.80 4.74
C ALA A 45 12.99 11.95 4.56
N ALA A 46 12.52 13.21 4.49
CA ALA A 46 13.38 14.35 4.17
C ALA A 46 14.47 14.62 5.21
N ALA A 47 14.21 14.31 6.49
CA ALA A 47 15.16 14.46 7.58
C ALA A 47 15.83 13.15 8.04
N LEU A 48 15.51 12.02 7.40
CA LEU A 48 16.09 10.73 7.81
C LEU A 48 17.55 10.59 7.33
N PRO A 49 18.42 9.94 8.10
CA PRO A 49 19.84 9.75 7.76
C PRO A 49 19.99 8.64 6.70
N THR A 50 19.53 8.91 5.48
CA THR A 50 19.51 7.96 4.38
C THR A 50 20.00 8.60 3.09
N TRP A 51 20.52 7.78 2.16
CA TRP A 51 20.91 8.26 0.84
C TRP A 51 19.67 8.67 0.03
N ARG A 52 19.85 9.55 -0.96
CA ARG A 52 18.76 10.09 -1.77
C ARG A 52 19.15 10.21 -3.24
N ILE A 53 18.25 9.81 -4.12
CA ILE A 53 18.33 10.04 -5.57
C ILE A 53 17.23 11.04 -5.91
N GLU A 54 17.63 12.30 -6.09
CA GLU A 54 16.71 13.42 -6.32
C GLU A 54 16.21 13.49 -7.76
N LYS A 55 17.04 13.08 -8.74
CA LYS A 55 16.73 13.17 -10.17
C LYS A 55 17.24 11.95 -10.91
N HIS A 56 16.33 11.23 -11.54
CA HIS A 56 16.64 10.17 -12.50
C HIS A 56 15.37 9.89 -13.32
N TRP A 57 15.48 9.71 -14.63
CA TRP A 57 14.31 9.55 -15.53
C TRP A 57 13.42 8.34 -15.15
N LEU A 58 14.02 7.28 -14.61
CA LEU A 58 13.26 6.14 -14.07
C LEU A 58 12.32 6.54 -12.92
N LEU A 59 12.62 7.60 -12.15
CA LEU A 59 11.74 8.08 -11.09
C LEU A 59 10.45 8.68 -11.68
N ASP A 60 10.52 9.30 -12.85
CA ASP A 60 9.33 9.86 -13.50
C ASP A 60 8.37 8.77 -13.99
N ILE A 61 8.89 7.59 -14.32
CA ILE A 61 8.13 6.45 -14.82
C ILE A 61 7.61 5.57 -13.67
N PHE A 62 8.50 5.18 -12.75
CA PHE A 62 8.21 4.16 -11.74
C PHE A 62 7.96 4.73 -10.34
N TRP A 63 8.33 5.98 -10.08
CA TRP A 63 8.30 6.59 -8.75
C TRP A 63 7.45 7.86 -8.67
N GLY A 64 6.64 8.13 -9.69
CA GLY A 64 5.77 9.32 -9.75
C GLY A 64 6.54 10.65 -9.76
N GLY A 65 7.82 10.64 -10.10
CA GLY A 65 8.73 11.80 -10.03
C GLY A 65 9.14 12.19 -8.61
N ARG A 66 8.92 11.32 -7.62
CA ARG A 66 9.37 11.52 -6.23
C ARG A 66 10.86 11.22 -6.10
N PRO A 67 11.58 11.87 -5.17
CA PRO A 67 12.92 11.43 -4.80
C PRO A 67 12.87 10.01 -4.23
N MET A 68 13.76 9.13 -4.69
CA MET A 68 13.95 7.83 -4.05
C MET A 68 14.90 8.02 -2.87
N THR A 69 14.48 7.62 -1.67
CA THR A 69 15.33 7.62 -0.47
C THR A 69 15.70 6.18 -0.13
N GLY A 70 16.82 5.97 0.57
CA GLY A 70 17.19 4.64 1.01
C GLY A 70 16.17 4.04 1.98
N TYR A 71 15.53 4.86 2.82
CA TYR A 71 14.40 4.44 3.64
C TYR A 71 13.31 3.78 2.78
N HIS A 72 12.85 4.49 1.74
CA HIS A 72 11.83 3.98 0.83
C HIS A 72 12.31 2.71 0.11
N ALA A 73 13.52 2.71 -0.46
CA ALA A 73 14.04 1.55 -1.19
C ALA A 73 14.01 0.26 -0.35
N TRP A 74 14.40 0.36 0.92
CA TRP A 74 14.41 -0.80 1.82
C TRP A 74 13.03 -1.15 2.35
N VAL A 75 12.22 -0.17 2.75
CA VAL A 75 10.92 -0.45 3.36
C VAL A 75 9.90 -0.94 2.34
N PHE A 76 9.90 -0.40 1.11
CA PHE A 76 9.06 -0.92 0.01
C PHE A 76 9.42 -2.37 -0.30
N SER A 77 10.72 -2.69 -0.37
CA SER A 77 11.18 -4.07 -0.59
C SER A 77 10.78 -5.00 0.54
N PHE A 78 10.98 -4.57 1.80
CA PHE A 78 10.62 -5.37 2.98
C PHE A 78 9.12 -5.71 3.00
N ILE A 79 8.26 -4.71 2.82
CA ILE A 79 6.81 -4.90 2.81
C ILE A 79 6.38 -5.74 1.60
N PHE A 80 6.97 -5.52 0.41
CA PHE A 80 6.73 -6.37 -0.75
C PHE A 80 6.98 -7.84 -0.41
N PHE A 81 8.15 -8.20 0.14
CA PHE A 81 8.44 -9.58 0.51
C PHE A 81 7.55 -10.09 1.65
N ALA A 82 7.20 -9.25 2.62
CA ALA A 82 6.30 -9.63 3.71
C ALA A 82 4.90 -10.00 3.19
N PHE A 83 4.36 -9.27 2.22
CA PHE A 83 3.07 -9.59 1.60
C PHE A 83 3.14 -10.86 0.73
N HIS A 84 4.30 -11.21 0.18
CA HIS A 84 4.51 -12.46 -0.58
C HIS A 84 4.87 -13.66 0.29
N LEU A 85 5.16 -13.46 1.58
CA LEU A 85 5.53 -14.54 2.49
C LEU A 85 4.50 -15.70 2.52
N PRO A 86 3.17 -15.47 2.54
CA PRO A 86 2.20 -16.58 2.52
C PRO A 86 2.28 -17.45 1.26
N ILE A 87 2.58 -16.86 0.09
CA ILE A 87 2.78 -17.61 -1.16
C ILE A 87 3.98 -18.57 -1.01
N LEU A 88 5.09 -18.06 -0.46
CA LEU A 88 6.29 -18.88 -0.23
C LEU A 88 6.07 -19.95 0.84
N MET A 89 5.37 -19.62 1.94
CA MET A 89 5.09 -20.56 3.03
C MET A 89 4.19 -21.72 2.58
N ASN A 90 3.21 -21.44 1.74
CA ASN A 90 2.29 -22.46 1.22
C ASN A 90 2.85 -23.21 0.00
N GLY A 91 3.90 -22.68 -0.64
CA GLY A 91 4.45 -23.26 -1.87
C GLY A 91 3.47 -23.21 -3.06
N GLU A 92 2.46 -22.35 -2.99
CA GLU A 92 1.39 -22.24 -3.97
C GLU A 92 1.44 -20.88 -4.65
N TRP A 93 1.54 -20.88 -5.98
CA TRP A 93 1.46 -19.67 -6.79
C TRP A 93 0.38 -19.81 -7.86
N SER A 94 -0.40 -18.75 -8.04
CA SER A 94 -1.31 -18.60 -9.17
C SER A 94 -1.51 -17.12 -9.47
N LEU A 95 -1.94 -16.80 -10.68
CA LEU A 95 -2.27 -15.41 -11.06
C LEU A 95 -3.31 -14.78 -10.14
N ARG A 96 -4.21 -15.58 -9.54
CA ARG A 96 -5.22 -15.08 -8.58
C ARG A 96 -4.60 -14.74 -7.22
N LEU A 97 -3.67 -15.57 -6.75
CA LEU A 97 -2.94 -15.28 -5.52
C LEU A 97 -2.03 -14.07 -5.70
N GLU A 98 -1.31 -13.99 -6.82
CA GLU A 98 -0.49 -12.83 -7.17
C GLU A 98 -1.32 -11.55 -7.24
N ALA A 99 -2.46 -11.58 -7.94
CA ALA A 99 -3.37 -10.43 -8.02
C ALA A 99 -3.89 -10.01 -6.64
N ARG A 100 -4.22 -10.97 -5.77
CA ARG A 100 -4.63 -10.68 -4.38
C ARG A 100 -3.51 -10.02 -3.60
N THR A 101 -2.29 -10.56 -3.69
CA THR A 101 -1.11 -10.04 -2.97
C THR A 101 -0.77 -8.62 -3.42
N ILE A 102 -0.71 -8.38 -4.73
CA ILE A 102 -0.43 -7.06 -5.31
C ILE A 102 -1.56 -6.07 -4.96
N ALA A 103 -2.83 -6.49 -5.02
CA ALA A 103 -3.94 -5.63 -4.63
C ALA A 103 -3.88 -5.22 -3.16
N CYS A 104 -3.56 -6.16 -2.26
CA CYS A 104 -3.37 -5.90 -0.84
C CYS A 104 -2.16 -4.98 -0.59
N LEU A 105 -1.04 -5.20 -1.27
CA LEU A 105 0.14 -4.33 -1.18
C LEU A 105 -0.17 -2.90 -1.64
N GLN A 106 -0.89 -2.76 -2.75
CA GLN A 106 -1.29 -1.45 -3.28
C GLN A 106 -2.29 -0.76 -2.35
N PHE A 107 -3.27 -1.50 -1.81
CA PHE A 107 -4.23 -1.00 -0.83
C PHE A 107 -3.54 -0.55 0.46
N PHE A 108 -2.54 -1.31 0.93
CA PHE A 108 -1.71 -0.96 2.07
C PHE A 108 -1.05 0.40 1.86
N TRP A 109 -0.25 0.59 0.81
CA TRP A 109 0.49 1.85 0.60
C TRP A 109 -0.40 3.05 0.37
N MET A 110 -1.49 2.90 -0.38
CA MET A 110 -2.43 4.00 -0.62
C MET A 110 -3.13 4.43 0.68
N THR A 111 -3.54 3.45 1.49
CA THR A 111 -4.26 3.72 2.74
C THR A 111 -3.32 4.22 3.81
N GLU A 112 -2.11 3.69 3.88
CA GLU A 112 -1.03 4.14 4.74
C GLU A 112 -0.71 5.62 4.45
N ASP A 113 -0.39 6.00 3.21
CA ASP A 113 -0.09 7.40 2.83
C ASP A 113 -1.27 8.33 3.19
N PHE A 114 -2.51 7.89 2.98
CA PHE A 114 -3.68 8.68 3.40
C PHE A 114 -3.77 8.82 4.92
N LEU A 115 -3.60 7.72 5.65
CA LEU A 115 -3.65 7.69 7.10
C LEU A 115 -2.52 8.53 7.69
N TRP A 116 -1.34 8.56 7.07
CA TRP A 116 -0.24 9.45 7.42
C TRP A 116 -0.74 10.90 7.49
N PHE A 117 -1.44 11.39 6.45
CA PHE A 117 -2.01 12.74 6.48
C PHE A 117 -3.13 12.91 7.52
N VAL A 118 -3.97 11.88 7.72
CA VAL A 118 -5.06 11.93 8.71
C VAL A 118 -4.52 12.04 10.13
N ILE A 119 -3.49 11.28 10.47
CA ILE A 119 -3.00 11.14 11.85
C ILE A 119 -1.80 12.02 12.17
N ASN A 120 -1.09 12.55 11.18
CA ASN A 120 0.07 13.41 11.40
C ASN A 120 -0.38 14.80 11.89
N PRO A 121 -0.04 15.20 13.13
CA PRO A 121 -0.45 16.48 13.70
C PRO A 121 0.14 17.69 12.96
N ALA A 122 1.27 17.54 12.27
CA ALA A 122 1.87 18.61 11.48
C ALA A 122 1.12 18.89 10.17
N PHE A 123 0.39 17.89 9.66
CA PHE A 123 -0.37 17.98 8.41
C PHE A 123 -1.87 18.06 8.66
N GLY A 124 -2.49 16.92 8.99
CA GLY A 124 -3.95 16.77 8.99
C GLY A 124 -4.56 16.89 7.58
N LEU A 125 -5.84 16.53 7.47
CA LEU A 125 -6.59 16.65 6.22
C LEU A 125 -6.65 18.07 5.65
N LYS A 126 -6.50 19.09 6.51
CA LYS A 126 -6.43 20.49 6.06
C LYS A 126 -5.26 20.73 5.13
N LYS A 127 -4.10 20.11 5.37
CA LYS A 127 -2.89 20.26 4.56
C LYS A 127 -2.75 19.17 3.48
N PHE A 128 -3.74 18.29 3.29
CA PHE A 128 -3.72 17.32 2.19
C PHE A 128 -4.12 17.98 0.86
N ARG A 129 -3.20 18.79 0.32
CA ARG A 129 -3.36 19.54 -0.92
C ARG A 129 -2.02 19.88 -1.53
N ARG A 130 -2.00 20.13 -2.84
CA ARG A 130 -0.79 20.30 -3.66
C ARG A 130 0.25 21.25 -3.08
N GLU A 131 -0.17 22.35 -2.44
CA GLU A 131 0.76 23.36 -1.93
C GLU A 131 1.59 22.89 -0.73
N HIS A 132 1.09 21.90 0.02
CA HIS A 132 1.72 21.43 1.27
C HIS A 132 2.44 20.11 1.10
N VAL A 133 2.22 19.41 -0.02
CA VAL A 133 2.67 18.03 -0.23
C VAL A 133 3.53 17.97 -1.49
N PRO A 134 4.75 18.55 -1.45
CA PRO A 134 5.57 18.78 -2.65
C PRO A 134 6.17 17.52 -3.26
N TRP A 135 6.15 16.38 -2.55
CA TRP A 135 6.58 15.09 -3.09
C TRP A 135 5.56 14.54 -4.09
N HIS A 136 4.26 14.69 -3.85
CA HIS A 136 3.22 14.32 -4.82
C HIS A 136 3.18 15.33 -5.98
N LYS A 137 3.80 14.98 -7.12
CA LYS A 137 4.02 15.91 -8.25
C LYS A 137 2.77 16.18 -9.08
N LYS A 138 1.93 15.17 -9.26
CA LYS A 138 0.75 15.21 -10.14
C LYS A 138 -0.51 15.07 -9.30
N TRP A 139 -1.42 16.03 -9.44
CA TRP A 139 -2.69 16.07 -8.73
C TRP A 139 -3.84 16.07 -9.73
N PHE A 140 -4.90 15.34 -9.39
CA PHE A 140 -6.16 15.39 -10.12
C PHE A 140 -7.29 15.56 -9.12
N TRP A 141 -8.09 16.61 -9.33
CA TRP A 141 -9.12 17.05 -8.40
C TRP A 141 -8.54 17.33 -6.99
N PHE A 142 -8.93 16.57 -5.96
CA PHE A 142 -8.50 16.79 -4.58
C PHE A 142 -7.45 15.79 -4.06
N MET A 143 -6.94 14.87 -4.88
CA MET A 143 -5.92 13.89 -4.48
C MET A 143 -4.78 13.79 -5.51
N PRO A 144 -3.60 13.27 -5.13
CA PRO A 144 -2.57 12.89 -6.09
C PRO A 144 -3.11 11.90 -7.13
N VAL A 145 -2.60 11.97 -8.37
CA VAL A 145 -3.04 11.10 -9.48
C VAL A 145 -2.91 9.62 -9.12
N ASP A 146 -1.85 9.26 -8.40
CA ASP A 146 -1.55 7.91 -7.96
C ASP A 146 -2.69 7.28 -7.14
N TYR A 147 -3.42 8.07 -6.34
CA TYR A 147 -4.56 7.55 -5.58
C TYR A 147 -5.67 7.03 -6.47
N TRP A 148 -5.97 7.75 -7.55
CA TRP A 148 -7.03 7.38 -8.49
C TRP A 148 -6.64 6.14 -9.30
N THR A 149 -5.42 6.12 -9.82
CA THR A 149 -4.93 4.99 -10.63
C THR A 149 -4.80 3.73 -9.78
N PHE A 150 -4.21 3.84 -8.58
CA PHE A 150 -4.03 2.71 -7.67
C PHE A 150 -5.37 2.20 -7.12
N SER A 151 -6.32 3.08 -6.78
CA SER A 151 -7.67 2.64 -6.39
C SER A 151 -8.33 1.79 -7.47
N LEU A 152 -8.30 2.25 -8.73
CA LEU A 152 -8.89 1.54 -9.85
C LEU A 152 -8.22 0.17 -10.05
N ILE A 153 -6.88 0.13 -10.07
CA ILE A 153 -6.11 -1.12 -10.22
C ILE A 153 -6.41 -2.09 -9.07
N THR A 154 -6.41 -1.62 -7.82
CA THR A 154 -6.74 -2.43 -6.65
C THR A 154 -8.13 -3.04 -6.76
N ILE A 155 -9.15 -2.27 -7.17
CA ILE A 155 -10.51 -2.78 -7.35
C ILE A 155 -10.53 -3.90 -8.40
N ILE A 156 -9.88 -3.70 -9.53
CA ILE A 156 -9.81 -4.69 -10.62
C ILE A 156 -9.13 -5.98 -10.15
N LEU A 157 -7.98 -5.85 -9.48
CA LEU A 157 -7.19 -7.01 -9.03
C LEU A 157 -7.90 -7.79 -7.91
N ILE A 158 -8.53 -7.10 -6.95
CA ILE A 158 -9.35 -7.77 -5.93
C ILE A 158 -10.50 -8.52 -6.59
N TYR A 159 -11.24 -7.86 -7.48
CA TYR A 159 -12.37 -8.48 -8.17
C TYR A 159 -11.91 -9.74 -8.92
N TYR A 160 -10.84 -9.64 -9.71
CA TYR A 160 -10.27 -10.78 -10.43
C TYR A 160 -9.83 -11.90 -9.47
N SER A 161 -9.16 -11.58 -8.36
CA SER A 161 -8.67 -12.59 -7.42
C SER A 161 -9.78 -13.41 -6.74
N PHE A 162 -10.95 -12.82 -6.48
CA PHE A 162 -12.07 -13.48 -5.79
C PHE A 162 -13.14 -14.01 -6.75
N PHE A 163 -13.41 -13.35 -7.86
CA PHE A 163 -14.53 -13.64 -8.75
C PHE A 163 -14.15 -13.94 -10.20
N GLY A 164 -12.87 -13.82 -10.57
CA GLY A 164 -12.40 -14.18 -11.90
C GLY A 164 -12.67 -15.65 -12.22
N LEU A 165 -12.95 -15.95 -13.49
CA LEU A 165 -13.01 -17.33 -13.97
C LEU A 165 -11.65 -18.00 -13.76
N PRO A 166 -11.60 -19.30 -13.39
CA PRO A 166 -10.35 -20.04 -13.40
C PRO A 166 -9.78 -20.04 -14.83
N ILE A 167 -8.49 -19.74 -14.96
CA ILE A 167 -7.72 -19.86 -16.20
C ILE A 167 -7.11 -21.26 -16.22
#